data_AF-A0A383VVK3-F1
#
_entry.id   AF-A0A383VVK3-F1
#
_cell.length_a   1.000
_cell.length_b   1.000
_cell.length_c   1.000
_cell.angle_alpha   90.00
_cell.angle_beta   90.00
_cell.angle_gamma   90.00
#
_symmetry.space_group_name_H-M   'P 1'
#
loop_
_entity.id
_entity.type
_entity.pdbx_description
1 polymer ?
#
loop_
_entity_poly.entity_id
_entity_poly.type
_entity_poly.pdbx_seq_one_letter_code
_entity_poly.pdbx_strand_id
1 'polypeptide(L)'
;MPRKDSAKELRELQAEVQQRLSQVSLLQQEQRELRMQHDALVSFVDLLGWLRDQLTKAKASDEQQQEQQEQQQQKQQPSLASLLGNTSELLLLDQLRYLPYSGGDSHATGSGSAAAAAAKPKGRGLQDDEDEEAASNLERRIAPPGDLMYWLRWFLAQPLHPEAHTITAEQLTQRYAKSLRELSMLLHQVDNGSSGHSPAPRTNGTNAPAEQEADSADAVADPYERMGRILLQHSHMMVSVILAGRNHVLSAFCLANPETGKSRTEHDMERYNWALQQIKLSQEQVADTVGVTKVFQRIYAPVAAQLRELQIELSLQPAGTTAGAGAGASSNAFGIYGGRSMVDTSSSSGGSGGSGGSGGSGGSSRVTEAEVQPPSSMLKHLTESDAKAQKLARLSVLLQKDAMIKMGVGQLLGGVLEVPQLARLMVLLAYPVNWTTYGLTISEMHKQQMLELDHPQQQQQHGLRYVKRHQPTVFSKKRVSLVRKKLEVCNISEL
;
A
#
# COMPACT_ATOMS: atom_id res chain seq x y z
N MET A 1 -34.46 -59.06 7.92
CA MET A 1 -34.60 -57.78 7.19
C MET A 1 -33.90 -56.61 7.93
N PRO A 2 -32.55 -56.56 8.05
CA PRO A 2 -31.84 -55.42 8.67
C PRO A 2 -31.08 -54.49 7.70
N ARG A 3 -31.17 -54.65 6.37
CA ARG A 3 -30.33 -53.91 5.40
C ARG A 3 -30.74 -52.45 5.12
N LYS A 4 -31.93 -52.03 5.55
CA LYS A 4 -32.42 -50.66 5.27
C LYS A 4 -31.87 -49.61 6.23
N ASP A 5 -31.66 -50.00 7.49
CA ASP A 5 -31.18 -49.08 8.52
C ASP A 5 -29.70 -48.74 8.33
N SER A 6 -28.88 -49.74 7.93
CA SER A 6 -27.46 -49.55 7.62
C SER A 6 -27.20 -48.58 6.47
N ALA A 7 -28.10 -48.52 5.47
CA ALA A 7 -27.96 -47.60 4.34
C ALA A 7 -28.29 -46.15 4.71
N LYS A 8 -29.16 -45.94 5.70
CA LYS A 8 -29.49 -44.62 6.22
C LYS A 8 -28.35 -44.09 7.09
N GLU A 9 -27.82 -44.92 7.99
CA GLU A 9 -26.67 -44.58 8.84
C GLU A 9 -25.43 -44.23 8.00
N LEU A 10 -25.15 -44.98 6.93
CA LEU A 10 -24.02 -44.69 6.05
C LEU A 10 -24.17 -43.34 5.33
N ARG A 11 -25.40 -42.97 4.92
CA ARG A 11 -25.67 -41.66 4.32
C ARG A 11 -25.53 -40.51 5.32
N GLU A 12 -26.00 -40.71 6.55
CA GLU A 12 -25.85 -39.73 7.64
C GLU A 12 -24.37 -39.52 7.99
N LEU A 13 -23.60 -40.60 8.11
CA LEU A 13 -22.17 -40.53 8.37
C LEU A 13 -21.40 -39.90 7.20
N GLN A 14 -21.78 -40.21 5.95
CA GLN A 14 -21.18 -39.57 4.78
C GLN A 14 -21.48 -38.06 4.74
N ALA A 15 -22.69 -37.63 5.09
CA ALA A 15 -23.05 -36.22 5.19
C ALA A 15 -22.26 -35.51 6.30
N GLU A 16 -22.10 -36.15 7.47
CA GLU A 16 -21.31 -35.61 8.56
C GLU A 16 -19.83 -35.48 8.19
N VAL A 17 -19.25 -36.49 7.54
CA VAL A 17 -17.86 -36.44 7.04
C VAL A 17 -17.69 -35.29 6.05
N GLN A 18 -18.62 -35.12 5.08
CA GLN A 18 -18.57 -34.00 4.14
C GLN A 18 -18.69 -32.64 4.83
N GLN A 19 -19.55 -32.54 5.84
CA GLN A 19 -19.69 -31.31 6.64
C GLN A 19 -18.43 -31.00 7.45
N ARG A 20 -17.78 -32.01 8.06
CA ARG A 20 -16.52 -31.81 8.78
C ARG A 20 -15.38 -31.45 7.86
N LEU A 21 -15.30 -32.04 6.66
CA LEU A 21 -14.30 -31.68 5.66
C LEU A 21 -14.45 -30.23 5.19
N SER A 22 -15.67 -29.75 4.96
CA SER A 22 -15.89 -28.34 4.60
C SER A 22 -15.55 -27.40 5.75
N GLN A 23 -15.86 -27.77 7.00
CA GLN A 23 -15.46 -27.01 8.18
C GLN A 23 -13.94 -26.93 8.36
N VAL A 24 -13.22 -28.05 8.17
CA VAL A 24 -11.75 -28.08 8.24
C VAL A 24 -11.15 -27.20 7.15
N SER A 25 -11.66 -27.28 5.92
CA SER A 25 -11.21 -26.41 4.83
C SER A 25 -11.39 -24.92 5.15
N LEU A 26 -12.52 -24.54 5.77
CA LEU A 26 -12.79 -23.16 6.16
C LEU A 26 -11.84 -22.68 7.26
N LEU A 27 -11.62 -23.50 8.30
CA LEU A 27 -10.68 -23.18 9.37
C LEU A 27 -9.24 -23.09 8.87
N GLN A 28 -8.83 -23.94 7.92
CA GLN A 28 -7.51 -23.85 7.29
C GLN A 28 -7.33 -22.55 6.50
N GLN A 29 -8.36 -22.11 5.78
CA GLN A 29 -8.34 -20.84 5.07
C GLN A 29 -8.25 -19.65 6.04
N GLU A 30 -9.05 -19.65 7.11
CA GLU A 30 -9.00 -18.62 8.15
C GLU A 30 -7.64 -18.58 8.86
N GLN A 31 -7.08 -19.74 9.18
CA GLN A 31 -5.75 -19.83 9.77
C GLN A 31 -4.66 -19.28 8.83
N ARG A 32 -4.73 -19.59 7.53
CA ARG A 32 -3.80 -19.02 6.53
C ARG A 32 -3.93 -17.51 6.47
N GLU A 33 -5.15 -16.98 6.44
CA GLU A 33 -5.39 -15.53 6.43
C GLU A 33 -4.80 -14.86 7.68
N LEU A 34 -5.06 -15.41 8.87
CA LEU A 34 -4.54 -14.87 10.13
C LEU A 34 -3.01 -14.92 10.19
N ARG A 35 -2.40 -15.99 9.69
CA ARG A 35 -0.93 -16.11 9.58
C ARG A 35 -0.36 -15.01 8.68
N MET A 36 -0.93 -14.84 7.49
CA MET A 36 -0.52 -13.75 6.58
C MET A 36 -0.68 -12.36 7.21
N GLN A 37 -1.77 -12.12 7.94
CA GLN A 37 -1.96 -10.86 8.66
C GLN A 37 -0.91 -10.66 9.76
N HIS A 38 -0.58 -11.72 10.50
CA HIS A 38 0.45 -11.71 11.52
C HIS A 38 1.83 -11.43 10.91
N ASP A 39 2.21 -12.15 9.86
CA ASP A 39 3.51 -12.00 9.19
C ASP A 39 3.68 -10.59 8.62
N ALA A 40 2.63 -10.02 8.03
CA ALA A 40 2.63 -8.64 7.55
C ALA A 40 2.81 -7.63 8.70
N LEU A 41 2.13 -7.83 9.84
CA LEU A 41 2.28 -7.00 11.03
C LEU A 41 3.68 -7.09 11.62
N VAL A 42 4.19 -8.31 11.82
CA VAL A 42 5.54 -8.56 12.34
C VAL A 42 6.58 -7.91 11.45
N SER A 43 6.50 -8.12 10.13
CA SER A 43 7.43 -7.53 9.17
C SER A 43 7.40 -5.99 9.20
N PHE A 44 6.23 -5.39 9.40
CA PHE A 44 6.09 -3.94 9.55
C PHE A 44 6.69 -3.44 10.88
N VAL A 45 6.47 -4.16 11.98
CA VAL A 45 7.05 -3.84 13.29
C VAL A 45 8.57 -3.97 13.27
N ASP A 46 9.10 -5.04 12.67
CA ASP A 46 10.54 -5.25 12.51
C ASP A 46 11.17 -4.16 11.64
N LEU A 47 10.49 -3.70 10.58
CA LEU A 47 10.93 -2.55 9.80
C LEU A 47 11.04 -1.29 10.68
N LEU A 48 10.00 -0.98 11.46
CA LEU A 48 10.00 0.19 12.34
C LEU A 48 11.13 0.10 13.39
N GLY A 49 11.35 -1.08 13.96
CA GLY A 49 12.46 -1.35 14.86
C GLY A 49 13.81 -1.14 14.19
N TRP A 50 14.00 -1.68 12.98
CA TRP A 50 15.23 -1.49 12.20
C TRP A 50 15.47 -0.01 11.86
N LEU A 51 14.44 0.72 11.42
CA LEU A 51 14.52 2.16 11.13
C LEU A 51 14.91 2.98 12.36
N ARG A 52 14.35 2.64 13.52
CA ARG A 52 14.74 3.24 14.81
C ARG A 52 16.22 2.98 15.10
N ASP A 53 16.68 1.76 14.92
CA ASP A 53 18.07 1.40 15.21
C ASP A 53 19.05 2.09 14.24
N GLN A 54 18.64 2.34 12.98
CA GLN A 54 19.41 3.17 12.05
C GLN A 54 19.45 4.63 12.50
N LEU A 55 18.33 5.16 12.99
CA LEU A 55 18.26 6.53 13.48
C LEU A 55 19.14 6.75 14.72
N THR A 56 19.14 5.81 15.67
CA THR A 56 19.97 5.91 16.88
C THR A 56 21.46 5.82 16.53
N LYS A 57 21.84 4.97 15.57
CA LYS A 57 23.21 4.91 15.03
C LYS A 57 23.61 6.21 14.33
N ALA A 58 22.72 6.80 13.53
CA ALA A 58 22.97 8.09 12.88
C ALA A 58 23.21 9.19 13.93
N LYS A 59 22.36 9.28 14.96
CA LYS A 59 22.55 10.24 16.06
C LYS A 59 23.85 10.03 16.83
N ALA A 60 24.20 8.78 17.15
CA ALA A 60 25.45 8.50 17.85
C ALA A 60 26.68 8.85 16.99
N SER A 61 26.58 8.68 15.67
CA SER A 61 27.62 9.08 14.72
C SER A 61 27.72 10.60 14.59
N ASP A 62 26.57 11.29 14.56
CA ASP A 62 26.50 12.75 14.56
C ASP A 62 27.04 13.32 15.86
N GLU A 63 26.72 12.76 17.03
CA GLU A 63 27.26 13.19 18.33
C GLU A 63 28.78 12.99 18.38
N GLN A 64 29.31 11.86 17.88
CA GLN A 64 30.75 11.63 17.78
C GLN A 64 31.44 12.57 16.77
N GLN A 65 30.80 12.87 15.64
CA GLN A 65 31.30 13.84 14.67
C GLN A 65 31.16 15.28 15.16
N GLN A 66 30.13 15.58 15.94
CA GLN A 66 29.85 16.89 16.50
C GLN A 66 30.76 17.17 17.70
N GLU A 67 31.16 16.17 18.50
CA GLU A 67 32.26 16.33 19.46
C GLU A 67 33.61 16.60 18.76
N GLN A 68 33.83 16.08 17.54
CA GLN A 68 34.99 16.44 16.72
C GLN A 68 34.83 17.78 15.98
N GLN A 69 33.61 18.18 15.58
CA GLN A 69 33.33 19.42 14.84
C GLN A 69 32.96 20.62 15.72
N GLU A 70 32.63 20.44 17.00
CA GLU A 70 32.54 21.53 17.98
C GLU A 70 33.94 22.10 18.32
N GLN A 71 35.02 21.44 17.87
CA GLN A 71 36.32 22.09 17.72
C GLN A 71 36.50 22.89 16.42
N GLN A 72 35.59 22.84 15.42
CA GLN A 72 35.83 23.49 14.13
C GLN A 72 34.73 24.28 13.39
N GLN A 73 33.41 24.14 13.61
CA GLN A 73 32.37 25.16 13.28
C GLN A 73 30.96 24.58 13.08
N GLN A 74 29.97 25.28 13.64
CA GLN A 74 28.53 25.06 13.47
C GLN A 74 28.03 25.39 12.06
N LYS A 75 27.32 24.45 11.39
CA LYS A 75 26.06 24.72 10.67
C LYS A 75 25.32 23.47 10.14
N GLN A 76 24.19 23.18 10.80
CA GLN A 76 22.86 22.79 10.28
C GLN A 76 22.75 21.78 9.12
N GLN A 77 22.41 20.53 9.47
CA GLN A 77 21.53 19.67 8.65
C GLN A 77 20.34 19.15 9.48
N PRO A 78 19.17 18.90 8.87
CA PRO A 78 17.99 18.38 9.55
C PRO A 78 18.07 16.85 9.71
N SER A 79 18.03 16.35 10.94
CA SER A 79 18.11 14.90 11.22
C SER A 79 16.73 14.24 11.26
N LEU A 80 16.69 12.97 10.87
CA LEU A 80 15.52 12.07 10.92
C LEU A 80 14.98 11.83 12.36
N ALA A 81 15.58 12.49 13.36
CA ALA A 81 15.33 12.36 14.79
C ALA A 81 13.91 12.69 15.25
N SER A 82 13.23 13.60 14.54
CA SER A 82 11.91 14.09 14.90
C SER A 82 10.79 13.07 14.62
N LEU A 83 11.08 11.99 13.90
CA LEU A 83 10.06 11.06 13.39
C LEU A 83 9.49 10.08 14.45
N LEU A 84 10.26 9.77 15.50
CA LEU A 84 9.98 8.66 16.43
C LEU A 84 9.73 9.10 17.89
N GLY A 85 9.39 10.37 18.12
CA GLY A 85 9.42 11.03 19.44
C GLY A 85 8.46 10.56 20.55
N ASN A 86 7.67 9.47 20.37
CA ASN A 86 6.73 9.02 21.40
C ASN A 86 7.20 7.70 22.05
N THR A 87 7.65 7.79 23.31
CA THR A 87 8.25 6.67 24.05
C THR A 87 7.26 5.64 24.58
N SER A 88 5.96 5.95 24.66
CA SER A 88 4.92 5.03 25.18
C SER A 88 4.48 3.96 24.17
N GLU A 89 4.58 4.24 22.86
CA GLU A 89 4.32 3.26 21.79
C GLU A 89 5.41 2.17 21.72
N LEU A 90 6.57 2.42 22.37
CA LEU A 90 7.74 1.53 22.35
C LEU A 90 7.56 0.22 23.13
N LEU A 91 6.84 0.25 24.25
CA LEU A 91 6.63 -0.96 25.08
C LEU A 91 5.68 -1.95 24.41
N LEU A 92 4.72 -1.47 23.60
CA LEU A 92 3.78 -2.31 22.86
C LEU A 92 4.45 -3.04 21.70
N LEU A 93 5.38 -2.37 21.00
CA LEU A 93 6.13 -2.98 19.89
C LEU A 93 7.08 -4.09 20.39
N ASP A 94 7.71 -3.88 21.54
CA ASP A 94 8.60 -4.89 22.15
C ASP A 94 7.79 -6.11 22.65
N GLN A 95 6.63 -5.89 23.28
CA GLN A 95 5.73 -6.99 23.67
C GLN A 95 5.20 -7.78 22.48
N LEU A 96 4.94 -7.14 21.33
CA LEU A 96 4.51 -7.83 20.11
C LEU A 96 5.61 -8.72 19.52
N ARG A 97 6.88 -8.35 19.68
CA ARG A 97 8.03 -9.09 19.12
C ARG A 97 8.32 -10.39 19.87
N TYR A 98 8.01 -10.45 21.16
CA TYR A 98 8.29 -11.61 22.01
C TYR A 98 7.09 -12.52 22.28
N LEU A 99 5.92 -12.25 21.69
CA LEU A 99 4.78 -13.15 21.79
C LEU A 99 5.11 -14.45 21.03
N PRO A 100 5.43 -15.56 21.72
CA PRO A 100 5.70 -16.81 21.03
C PRO A 100 4.38 -17.31 20.47
N TYR A 101 4.24 -17.27 19.15
CA TYR A 101 3.12 -17.93 18.50
C TYR A 101 3.33 -19.44 18.64
N SER A 102 2.69 -20.04 19.65
CA SER A 102 2.71 -21.47 19.98
C SER A 102 1.96 -22.33 18.96
N GLY A 103 2.09 -22.02 17.67
CA GLY A 103 1.28 -22.55 16.58
C GLY A 103 2.10 -23.10 15.44
N GLY A 104 3.00 -24.05 15.72
CA GLY A 104 3.57 -24.96 14.73
C GLY A 104 5.08 -25.08 14.84
N ASP A 105 5.55 -26.23 15.33
CA ASP A 105 6.92 -26.72 15.14
C ASP A 105 7.21 -26.88 13.65
N SER A 106 7.60 -25.79 13.00
CA SER A 106 8.27 -25.81 11.70
C SER A 106 9.60 -25.12 11.89
N HIS A 107 10.65 -25.92 12.00
CA HIS A 107 12.08 -25.58 11.97
C HIS A 107 12.40 -24.15 11.50
N ALA A 108 12.29 -23.17 12.39
CA ALA A 108 12.91 -21.86 12.21
C ALA A 108 14.37 -22.01 12.66
N THR A 109 15.24 -22.27 11.69
CA THR A 109 16.69 -22.11 11.85
C THR A 109 16.98 -20.75 12.44
N GLY A 110 17.59 -20.74 13.62
CA GLY A 110 17.93 -19.54 14.37
C GLY A 110 18.77 -18.59 13.52
N SER A 111 18.32 -17.33 13.46
CA SER A 111 19.03 -16.20 12.89
C SER A 111 20.26 -15.90 13.75
N GLY A 112 21.37 -16.54 13.39
CA GLY A 112 22.73 -16.16 13.78
C GLY A 112 23.33 -15.32 12.66
N SER A 113 23.52 -14.03 12.92
CA SER A 113 24.26 -13.13 12.06
C SER A 113 25.73 -13.58 11.93
N ALA A 114 26.13 -14.07 10.75
CA ALA A 114 27.50 -14.03 10.23
C ALA A 114 27.53 -14.40 8.74
N ALA A 115 28.49 -13.83 8.02
CA ALA A 115 28.67 -13.83 6.57
C ALA A 115 28.91 -15.21 5.91
N ALA A 116 28.51 -15.28 4.64
CA ALA A 116 29.14 -16.00 3.53
C ALA A 116 29.45 -17.51 3.67
N ALA A 117 28.75 -18.35 2.90
CA ALA A 117 29.29 -19.21 1.84
C ALA A 117 28.27 -20.29 1.46
N ALA A 118 27.91 -20.32 0.17
CA ALA A 118 27.09 -21.36 -0.41
C ALA A 118 27.79 -22.73 -0.33
N ALA A 119 27.23 -23.66 0.43
CA ALA A 119 27.56 -25.08 0.38
C ALA A 119 26.26 -25.90 0.33
N LYS A 120 25.96 -26.44 -0.86
CA LYS A 120 24.82 -27.34 -1.14
C LYS A 120 25.07 -28.69 -0.45
N PRO A 121 24.18 -29.20 0.43
CA PRO A 121 24.27 -30.57 0.91
C PRO A 121 23.69 -31.51 -0.16
N LYS A 122 24.51 -32.45 -0.64
CA LYS A 122 24.07 -33.58 -1.48
C LYS A 122 23.43 -34.65 -0.59
N GLY A 123 22.11 -34.59 -0.43
CA GLY A 123 21.29 -35.69 0.09
C GLY A 123 20.44 -36.25 -1.03
N ARG A 124 20.61 -37.54 -1.35
CA ARG A 124 20.01 -38.25 -2.49
C ARG A 124 18.82 -39.05 -1.98
N GLY A 125 17.59 -38.75 -2.43
CA GLY A 125 16.41 -39.40 -1.85
C GLY A 125 15.07 -39.27 -2.60
N LEU A 126 15.01 -39.55 -3.90
CA LEU A 126 13.87 -40.15 -4.63
C LEU A 126 12.42 -39.63 -4.41
N GLN A 127 12.24 -38.38 -3.96
CA GLN A 127 10.96 -37.67 -3.93
C GLN A 127 11.08 -36.23 -4.49
N ASP A 128 12.16 -35.94 -5.22
CA ASP A 128 12.60 -34.56 -5.50
C ASP A 128 11.92 -33.88 -6.71
N ASP A 129 11.12 -34.58 -7.53
CA ASP A 129 10.64 -33.99 -8.79
C ASP A 129 9.47 -32.99 -8.62
N GLU A 130 8.61 -33.13 -7.60
CA GLU A 130 7.52 -32.16 -7.34
C GLU A 130 7.99 -30.97 -6.48
N ASP A 131 8.98 -31.18 -5.60
CA ASP A 131 9.54 -30.12 -4.76
C ASP A 131 10.53 -29.22 -5.52
N GLU A 132 11.21 -29.71 -6.56
CA GLU A 132 12.11 -28.91 -7.40
C GLU A 132 11.33 -27.92 -8.28
N GLU A 133 10.14 -28.28 -8.76
CA GLU A 133 9.27 -27.36 -9.52
C GLU A 133 8.65 -26.28 -8.61
N ALA A 134 8.25 -26.64 -7.39
CA ALA A 134 7.81 -25.67 -6.38
C ALA A 134 8.94 -24.73 -5.93
N ALA A 135 10.17 -25.24 -5.77
CA ALA A 135 11.34 -24.44 -5.44
C ALA A 135 11.72 -23.47 -6.58
N SER A 136 11.68 -23.91 -7.84
CA SER A 136 11.97 -23.06 -9.00
C SER A 136 10.94 -21.94 -9.21
N ASN A 137 9.68 -22.16 -8.80
CA ASN A 137 8.64 -21.13 -8.80
C ASN A 137 8.76 -20.18 -7.60
N LEU A 138 9.24 -20.67 -6.43
CA LEU A 138 9.57 -19.82 -5.29
C LEU A 138 10.76 -18.88 -5.58
N GLU A 139 11.73 -19.31 -6.39
CA GLU A 139 12.88 -18.49 -6.82
C GLU A 139 12.48 -17.26 -7.68
N ARG A 140 11.21 -17.16 -8.12
CA ARG A 140 10.73 -16.05 -8.97
C ARG A 140 9.93 -14.97 -8.23
N ARG A 141 9.63 -15.17 -6.94
CA ARG A 141 9.01 -14.12 -6.13
C ARG A 141 10.03 -13.02 -5.85
N ILE A 142 9.53 -11.79 -5.87
CA ILE A 142 10.32 -10.59 -5.61
C ILE A 142 10.96 -10.63 -4.22
N ALA A 143 10.15 -11.02 -3.23
CA ALA A 143 10.58 -11.18 -1.85
C ALA A 143 10.84 -12.66 -1.52
N PRO A 144 11.93 -12.97 -0.79
CA PRO A 144 12.15 -14.32 -0.27
C PRO A 144 10.95 -14.80 0.58
N PRO A 145 10.66 -16.12 0.59
CA PRO A 145 9.60 -16.67 1.43
C PRO A 145 9.87 -16.34 2.91
N GLY A 146 8.85 -15.82 3.60
CA GLY A 146 8.94 -15.42 5.00
C GLY A 146 9.52 -14.02 5.25
N ASP A 147 9.90 -13.28 4.21
CA ASP A 147 10.43 -11.91 4.35
C ASP A 147 9.83 -10.94 3.30
N LEU A 148 8.56 -10.60 3.49
CA LEU A 148 7.82 -9.69 2.60
C LEU A 148 8.41 -8.27 2.54
N MET A 149 9.26 -7.91 3.50
CA MET A 149 9.86 -6.57 3.63
C MET A 149 11.33 -6.52 3.19
N TYR A 150 11.85 -7.61 2.62
CA TYR A 150 13.24 -7.72 2.17
C TYR A 150 13.68 -6.54 1.30
N TRP A 151 12.89 -6.20 0.27
CA TRP A 151 13.21 -5.09 -0.64
C TRP A 151 13.23 -3.74 0.05
N LEU A 152 12.30 -3.47 0.96
CA LEU A 152 12.31 -2.20 1.67
C LEU A 152 13.56 -2.06 2.53
N ARG A 153 13.93 -3.12 3.26
CA ARG A 153 15.17 -3.14 4.04
C ARG A 153 16.39 -2.96 3.15
N TRP A 154 16.39 -3.60 1.98
CA TRP A 154 17.44 -3.42 0.98
C TRP A 154 17.52 -1.97 0.50
N PHE A 155 16.42 -1.34 0.10
CA PHE A 155 16.40 0.06 -0.35
C PHE A 155 16.84 1.03 0.72
N LEU A 156 16.42 0.81 1.97
CA LEU A 156 16.79 1.67 3.09
C LEU A 156 18.25 1.49 3.52
N ALA A 157 18.85 0.33 3.23
CA ALA A 157 20.27 0.08 3.46
C ALA A 157 21.17 0.66 2.37
N GLN A 158 20.62 0.95 1.18
CA GLN A 158 21.34 1.64 0.11
C GLN A 158 21.47 3.14 0.43
N PRO A 159 22.57 3.80 -0.01
CA PRO A 159 22.66 5.25 0.05
C PRO A 159 21.52 5.88 -0.76
N LEU A 160 21.09 7.08 -0.35
CA LEU A 160 20.12 7.87 -1.09
C LEU A 160 20.61 8.06 -2.53
N HIS A 161 19.72 7.89 -3.49
CA HIS A 161 20.05 8.19 -4.88
C HIS A 161 20.53 9.65 -4.99
N PRO A 162 21.66 9.95 -5.65
CA PRO A 162 22.28 11.28 -5.65
C PRO A 162 21.34 12.39 -6.15
N GLU A 163 20.43 12.04 -7.05
CA GLU A 163 19.45 12.97 -7.61
C GLU A 163 18.14 13.07 -6.83
N ALA A 164 17.96 12.35 -5.72
CA ALA A 164 16.69 12.34 -4.98
C ALA A 164 16.26 13.76 -4.57
N HIS A 165 17.22 14.63 -4.24
CA HIS A 165 16.98 16.02 -3.84
C HIS A 165 16.70 16.96 -5.01
N THR A 166 17.12 16.63 -6.23
CA THR A 166 17.07 17.54 -7.40
C THR A 166 16.08 17.09 -8.48
N ILE A 167 15.74 15.80 -8.55
CA ILE A 167 14.92 15.23 -9.62
C ILE A 167 13.54 15.90 -9.71
N THR A 168 13.11 16.30 -10.90
CA THR A 168 11.77 16.86 -11.11
C THR A 168 10.76 15.74 -11.40
N ALA A 169 9.47 16.02 -11.24
CA ALA A 169 8.42 15.06 -11.60
C ALA A 169 8.51 14.66 -13.09
N GLU A 170 8.86 15.60 -13.97
CA GLU A 170 9.07 15.35 -15.40
C GLU A 170 10.25 14.42 -15.67
N GLN A 171 11.40 14.65 -15.03
CA GLN A 171 12.57 13.77 -15.16
C GLN A 171 12.29 12.36 -14.66
N LEU A 172 11.59 12.24 -13.53
CA LEU A 172 11.17 10.95 -12.98
C LEU A 172 10.19 10.23 -13.95
N THR A 173 9.27 11.00 -14.54
CA THR A 173 8.32 10.54 -15.57
C THR A 173 9.03 10.01 -16.82
N GLN A 174 10.02 10.73 -17.33
CA GLN A 174 10.82 10.31 -18.49
C GLN A 174 11.63 9.03 -18.23
N ARG A 175 12.22 8.91 -17.03
CA ARG A 175 12.94 7.69 -16.61
C ARG A 175 12.01 6.49 -16.46
N TYR A 176 10.83 6.73 -15.92
CA TYR A 176 9.80 5.70 -15.84
C TYR A 176 9.37 5.24 -17.23
N ALA A 177 9.12 6.16 -18.16
CA ALA A 177 8.79 5.84 -19.55
C ALA A 177 9.86 4.95 -20.21
N LYS A 178 11.15 5.24 -19.98
CA LYS A 178 12.26 4.40 -20.46
C LYS A 178 12.19 3.00 -19.84
N SER A 179 11.99 2.92 -18.52
CA SER A 179 11.87 1.64 -17.79
C SER A 179 10.71 0.81 -18.32
N LEU A 180 9.56 1.43 -18.61
CA LEU A 180 8.40 0.74 -19.18
C LEU A 180 8.67 0.15 -20.58
N ARG A 181 9.41 0.85 -21.44
CA ARG A 181 9.80 0.33 -22.76
C ARG A 181 10.74 -0.86 -22.65
N GLU A 182 11.69 -0.81 -21.71
CA GLU A 182 12.60 -1.92 -21.47
C GLU A 182 11.87 -3.13 -20.90
N LEU A 183 10.99 -2.92 -19.90
CA LEU A 183 10.16 -3.98 -19.34
C LEU A 183 9.21 -4.59 -20.38
N SER A 184 8.62 -3.79 -21.27
CA SER A 184 7.72 -4.31 -22.30
C SER A 184 8.46 -5.19 -23.32
N MET A 185 9.68 -4.80 -23.71
CA MET A 185 10.53 -5.65 -24.56
C MET A 185 10.91 -6.96 -23.86
N LEU A 186 11.30 -6.90 -22.59
CA LEU A 186 11.68 -8.11 -21.82
C LEU A 186 10.49 -9.04 -21.61
N LEU A 187 9.29 -8.51 -21.32
CA LEU A 187 8.07 -9.30 -21.23
C LEU A 187 7.76 -10.00 -22.56
N HIS A 188 7.92 -9.31 -23.69
CA HIS A 188 7.72 -9.92 -25.00
C HIS A 188 8.73 -11.03 -25.30
N GLN A 189 9.99 -10.86 -24.88
CA GLN A 189 11.02 -11.90 -24.99
C GLN A 189 10.68 -13.12 -24.14
N VAL A 190 10.17 -12.93 -22.92
CA VAL A 190 9.76 -14.02 -22.02
C VAL A 190 8.54 -14.75 -22.57
N ASP A 191 7.52 -14.00 -23.03
CA ASP A 191 6.28 -14.57 -23.58
C ASP A 191 6.54 -15.36 -24.88
N ASN A 192 7.46 -14.89 -25.75
CA ASN A 192 7.81 -15.59 -27.00
C ASN A 192 8.90 -16.65 -26.84
N GLY A 193 9.81 -16.48 -25.88
CA GLY A 193 11.01 -17.30 -25.68
C GLY A 193 10.79 -18.55 -24.84
N SER A 194 9.61 -18.73 -24.25
CA SER A 194 9.26 -19.90 -23.42
C SER A 194 9.16 -21.23 -24.19
N SER A 195 9.43 -21.26 -25.49
CA SER A 195 9.53 -22.49 -26.29
C SER A 195 10.96 -23.03 -26.41
N GLY A 196 11.62 -23.21 -25.26
CA GLY A 196 12.38 -24.44 -25.00
C GLY A 196 13.75 -24.65 -25.64
N HIS A 197 14.43 -23.66 -26.21
CA HIS A 197 15.83 -23.84 -26.64
C HIS A 197 16.71 -22.74 -26.04
N SER A 198 17.18 -22.98 -24.81
CA SER A 198 18.39 -22.32 -24.34
C SER A 198 19.47 -22.62 -25.38
N PRO A 199 20.01 -21.62 -26.10
CA PRO A 199 20.97 -21.86 -27.17
C PRO A 199 22.14 -22.59 -26.53
N ALA A 200 22.28 -23.88 -26.88
CA ALA A 200 23.36 -24.71 -26.36
C ALA A 200 24.67 -23.92 -26.48
N PRO A 201 25.47 -23.82 -25.41
CA PRO A 201 26.66 -22.99 -25.38
C PRO A 201 27.50 -23.35 -26.59
N ARG A 202 27.60 -22.42 -27.55
CA ARG A 202 28.40 -22.62 -28.76
C ARG A 202 29.86 -22.65 -28.34
N THR A 203 30.33 -23.85 -28.00
CA THR A 203 31.73 -24.17 -27.77
C THR A 203 32.48 -24.17 -29.10
N ASN A 204 32.55 -23.03 -29.80
CA ASN A 204 33.44 -22.89 -30.94
C ASN A 204 34.59 -21.98 -30.56
N GLY A 205 35.68 -22.62 -30.14
CA GLY A 205 36.95 -21.99 -29.90
C GLY A 205 37.49 -21.35 -31.17
N THR A 206 37.60 -20.02 -31.15
CA THR A 206 38.51 -19.28 -32.02
C THR A 206 38.96 -18.04 -31.25
N ASN A 207 40.27 -17.96 -31.02
CA ASN A 207 40.97 -16.92 -30.28
C ASN A 207 40.75 -15.53 -30.91
N ALA A 208 39.67 -14.83 -30.52
CA ALA A 208 39.43 -13.44 -30.90
C ALA A 208 39.85 -12.50 -29.74
N PRO A 209 40.42 -11.31 -30.05
CA PRO A 209 41.10 -10.46 -29.08
C PRO A 209 40.15 -9.79 -28.06
N ALA A 210 40.60 -9.76 -26.80
CA ALA A 210 39.83 -9.64 -25.56
C ALA A 210 39.36 -8.22 -25.13
N GLU A 211 39.26 -7.24 -26.02
CA GLU A 211 39.07 -5.83 -25.60
C GLU A 211 37.69 -5.21 -25.89
N GLN A 212 36.71 -6.01 -26.35
CA GLN A 212 35.35 -5.53 -26.64
C GLN A 212 34.23 -6.28 -25.89
N GLU A 213 34.56 -7.05 -24.85
CA GLU A 213 33.59 -7.90 -24.14
C GLU A 213 32.79 -7.20 -23.03
N ALA A 214 33.20 -6.03 -22.54
CA ALA A 214 32.56 -5.39 -21.38
C ALA A 214 31.10 -4.94 -21.64
N ASP A 215 30.77 -4.48 -22.85
CA ASP A 215 29.39 -4.11 -23.22
C ASP A 215 28.55 -5.32 -23.67
N SER A 216 29.18 -6.49 -23.90
CA SER A 216 28.46 -7.72 -24.27
C SER A 216 28.05 -8.58 -23.07
N ALA A 217 28.65 -8.37 -21.89
CA ALA A 217 28.34 -9.14 -20.68
C ALA A 217 26.88 -8.96 -20.24
N ASP A 218 26.29 -7.78 -20.46
CA ASP A 218 24.87 -7.51 -20.16
C ASP A 218 23.90 -8.17 -21.17
N ALA A 219 24.37 -8.62 -22.33
CA ALA A 219 23.52 -9.24 -23.36
C ALA A 219 23.17 -10.71 -23.07
N VAL A 220 23.89 -11.36 -22.14
CA VAL A 220 23.68 -12.77 -21.76
C VAL A 220 22.88 -12.91 -20.46
N ALA A 221 22.59 -11.81 -19.77
CA ALA A 221 21.82 -11.83 -18.53
C ALA A 221 20.39 -12.38 -18.74
N ASP A 222 19.93 -13.20 -17.80
CA ASP A 222 18.57 -13.74 -17.77
C ASP A 222 17.55 -12.58 -17.84
N PRO A 223 16.55 -12.62 -18.75
CA PRO A 223 15.52 -11.58 -18.82
C PRO A 223 14.82 -11.35 -17.48
N TYR A 224 14.66 -12.36 -16.62
CA TYR A 224 14.08 -12.18 -15.29
C TYR A 224 14.96 -11.33 -14.37
N GLU A 225 16.27 -11.58 -14.35
CA GLU A 225 17.22 -10.78 -13.57
C GLU A 225 17.23 -9.33 -14.06
N ARG A 226 17.20 -9.13 -15.38
CA ARG A 226 17.18 -7.79 -15.96
C ARG A 226 15.88 -7.04 -15.64
N MET A 227 14.72 -7.71 -15.68
CA MET A 227 13.45 -7.12 -15.22
C MET A 227 13.54 -6.74 -13.74
N GLY A 228 14.03 -7.65 -12.88
CA GLY A 228 14.23 -7.39 -11.45
C GLY A 228 15.10 -6.17 -11.19
N ARG A 229 16.22 -6.03 -11.92
CA ARG A 229 17.14 -4.89 -11.82
C ARG A 229 16.46 -3.55 -12.17
N ILE A 230 15.68 -3.51 -13.25
CA ILE A 230 14.95 -2.30 -13.67
C ILE A 230 13.89 -1.93 -12.62
N LEU A 231 13.14 -2.92 -12.12
CA LEU A 231 12.14 -2.71 -11.07
C LEU A 231 12.79 -2.17 -9.79
N LEU A 232 13.87 -2.80 -9.32
CA LEU A 232 14.64 -2.37 -8.15
C LEU A 232 15.20 -0.97 -8.31
N GLN A 233 15.79 -0.63 -9.46
CA GLN A 233 16.32 0.71 -9.71
C GLN A 233 15.22 1.78 -9.64
N HIS A 234 14.05 1.50 -10.23
CA HIS A 234 12.92 2.42 -10.19
C HIS A 234 12.36 2.58 -8.76
N SER A 235 12.19 1.48 -8.04
CA SER A 235 11.73 1.48 -6.65
C SER A 235 12.72 2.20 -5.72
N HIS A 236 14.04 1.98 -5.87
CA HIS A 236 15.06 2.68 -5.10
C HIS A 236 15.02 4.19 -5.32
N MET A 237 14.83 4.64 -6.56
CA MET A 237 14.63 6.06 -6.86
C MET A 237 13.41 6.61 -6.13
N MET A 238 12.25 5.94 -6.22
CA MET A 238 11.03 6.39 -5.55
C MET A 238 11.22 6.47 -4.04
N VAL A 239 11.76 5.41 -3.41
CA VAL A 239 12.06 5.38 -1.97
C VAL A 239 13.00 6.52 -1.59
N SER A 240 14.06 6.75 -2.38
CA SER A 240 15.00 7.84 -2.14
C SER A 240 14.33 9.21 -2.18
N VAL A 241 13.39 9.45 -3.10
CA VAL A 241 12.63 10.70 -3.18
C VAL A 241 11.68 10.88 -1.98
N ILE A 242 11.08 9.79 -1.46
CA ILE A 242 10.29 9.81 -0.21
C ILE A 242 11.19 10.22 0.97
N LEU A 243 12.33 9.55 1.12
CA LEU A 243 13.28 9.82 2.20
C LEU A 243 13.88 11.23 2.13
N ALA A 244 14.04 11.78 0.93
CA ALA A 244 14.44 13.17 0.71
C ALA A 244 13.34 14.19 1.07
N GLY A 245 12.17 13.75 1.56
CA GLY A 245 11.05 14.62 1.95
C GLY A 245 10.28 15.22 0.77
N ARG A 246 10.51 14.71 -0.45
CA ARG A 246 9.94 15.28 -1.69
C ARG A 246 8.68 14.55 -2.14
N ASN A 247 7.79 14.26 -1.18
CA ASN A 247 6.52 13.57 -1.41
C ASN A 247 5.64 14.26 -2.46
N HIS A 248 5.68 15.59 -2.57
CA HIS A 248 4.96 16.36 -3.59
C HIS A 248 5.39 16.00 -5.02
N VAL A 249 6.68 15.69 -5.24
CA VAL A 249 7.20 15.26 -6.54
C VAL A 249 6.64 13.90 -6.91
N LEU A 250 6.59 12.97 -5.95
CA LEU A 250 6.02 11.64 -6.14
C LEU A 250 4.51 11.69 -6.39
N SER A 251 3.79 12.53 -5.66
CA SER A 251 2.36 12.75 -5.91
C SER A 251 2.11 13.26 -7.32
N ALA A 252 2.89 14.23 -7.80
CA ALA A 252 2.79 14.73 -9.18
C ALA A 252 3.15 13.64 -10.20
N PHE A 253 4.22 12.86 -9.93
CA PHE A 253 4.66 11.75 -10.77
C PHE A 253 3.61 10.64 -10.90
N CYS A 254 2.98 10.22 -9.80
CA CYS A 254 1.93 9.19 -9.81
C CYS A 254 0.66 9.59 -10.59
N LEU A 255 0.48 10.88 -10.85
CA LEU A 255 -0.63 11.42 -11.63
C LEU A 255 -0.23 11.84 -13.05
N ALA A 256 1.08 11.90 -13.35
CA ALA A 256 1.59 12.28 -14.66
C ALA A 256 1.60 11.08 -15.61
N ASN A 257 1.03 11.27 -16.80
CA ASN A 257 1.12 10.29 -17.86
C ASN A 257 2.54 10.26 -18.44
N PRO A 258 3.21 9.09 -18.51
CA PRO A 258 4.61 9.03 -18.93
C PRO A 258 4.86 9.29 -20.41
N GLU A 259 3.84 9.16 -21.25
CA GLU A 259 3.97 9.41 -22.69
C GLU A 259 3.64 10.86 -23.04
N THR A 260 2.63 11.44 -22.39
CA THR A 260 2.11 12.77 -22.73
C THR A 260 2.55 13.88 -21.76
N GLY A 261 3.08 13.53 -20.59
CA GLY A 261 3.42 14.47 -19.51
C GLY A 261 2.21 15.13 -18.84
N LYS A 262 0.98 14.85 -19.31
CA LYS A 262 -0.24 15.46 -18.75
C LYS A 262 -0.55 14.86 -17.39
N SER A 263 -0.78 15.72 -16.40
CA SER A 263 -1.24 15.33 -15.07
C SER A 263 -2.74 15.04 -15.09
N ARG A 264 -3.15 13.95 -14.44
CA ARG A 264 -4.55 13.65 -14.14
C ARG A 264 -4.91 14.17 -12.75
N THR A 265 -6.21 14.32 -12.50
CA THR A 265 -6.74 14.64 -11.16
C THR A 265 -6.84 13.39 -10.29
N GLU A 266 -7.13 12.24 -10.90
CA GLU A 266 -7.45 10.99 -10.21
C GLU A 266 -6.86 9.76 -10.92
N HIS A 267 -6.75 8.66 -10.18
CA HIS A 267 -6.33 7.37 -10.71
C HIS A 267 -7.43 6.70 -11.51
N ASP A 268 -7.02 5.99 -12.56
CA ASP A 268 -7.92 5.33 -13.50
C ASP A 268 -8.35 3.95 -12.99
N MET A 269 -9.42 3.90 -12.20
CA MET A 269 -9.89 2.66 -11.58
C MET A 269 -10.25 1.58 -12.60
N GLU A 270 -10.76 1.97 -13.78
CA GLU A 270 -11.07 1.02 -14.86
C GLU A 270 -9.79 0.38 -15.40
N ARG A 271 -8.73 1.17 -15.58
CA ARG A 271 -7.43 0.64 -15.99
C ARG A 271 -6.80 -0.27 -14.94
N TYR A 272 -6.97 0.00 -13.65
CA TYR A 272 -6.53 -0.91 -12.58
C TYR A 272 -7.26 -2.26 -12.68
N ASN A 273 -8.60 -2.24 -12.77
CA ASN A 273 -9.39 -3.46 -12.94
C ASN A 273 -8.96 -4.26 -14.18
N TRP A 274 -8.81 -3.57 -15.32
CA TRP A 274 -8.37 -4.21 -16.55
C TRP A 274 -6.96 -4.81 -16.41
N ALA A 275 -5.99 -4.07 -15.87
CA ALA A 275 -4.62 -4.55 -15.69
C ALA A 275 -4.57 -5.77 -14.77
N LEU A 276 -5.33 -5.76 -13.67
CA LEU A 276 -5.42 -6.87 -12.72
C LEU A 276 -5.94 -8.17 -13.37
N GLN A 277 -6.91 -8.06 -14.28
CA GLN A 277 -7.41 -9.21 -15.04
C GLN A 277 -6.35 -9.80 -15.98
N GLN A 278 -5.43 -8.98 -16.51
CA GLN A 278 -4.38 -9.43 -17.43
C GLN A 278 -3.15 -10.02 -16.74
N ILE A 279 -2.88 -9.67 -15.48
CA ILE A 279 -1.71 -10.18 -14.73
C ILE A 279 -1.90 -11.64 -14.30
N LYS A 280 -3.14 -12.14 -14.27
CA LYS A 280 -3.50 -13.52 -13.91
C LYS A 280 -2.98 -13.90 -12.52
N LEU A 281 -3.38 -13.14 -11.51
CA LEU A 281 -3.06 -13.44 -10.12
C LEU A 281 -3.66 -14.80 -9.71
N SER A 282 -2.89 -15.60 -8.98
CA SER A 282 -3.41 -16.83 -8.38
C SER A 282 -4.40 -16.52 -7.26
N GLN A 283 -5.29 -17.45 -6.94
CA GLN A 283 -6.24 -17.30 -5.83
C GLN A 283 -5.53 -17.12 -4.48
N GLU A 284 -4.35 -17.74 -4.32
CA GLU A 284 -3.49 -17.55 -3.14
C GLU A 284 -2.96 -16.12 -3.08
N GLN A 285 -2.39 -15.59 -4.16
CA GLN A 285 -1.91 -14.20 -4.20
C GLN A 285 -3.02 -13.18 -3.96
N VAL A 286 -4.23 -13.46 -4.47
CA VAL A 286 -5.41 -12.62 -4.19
C VAL A 286 -5.74 -12.64 -2.70
N ALA A 287 -5.81 -13.82 -2.08
CA ALA A 287 -6.09 -13.96 -0.66
C ALA A 287 -5.01 -13.27 0.21
N ASP A 288 -3.73 -13.45 -0.14
CA ASP A 288 -2.59 -12.81 0.52
C ASP A 288 -2.67 -11.29 0.43
N THR A 289 -2.95 -10.77 -0.78
CA THR A 289 -3.14 -9.33 -1.02
C THR A 289 -4.31 -8.77 -0.22
N VAL A 290 -5.43 -9.49 -0.13
CA VAL A 290 -6.58 -9.10 0.71
C VAL A 290 -6.18 -9.08 2.18
N GLY A 291 -5.45 -10.10 2.66
CA GLY A 291 -4.93 -10.17 4.03
C GLY A 291 -4.05 -8.97 4.38
N VAL A 292 -3.06 -8.68 3.54
CA VAL A 292 -2.18 -7.50 3.69
C VAL A 292 -2.97 -6.19 3.66
N THR A 293 -3.96 -6.07 2.77
CA THR A 293 -4.81 -4.88 2.66
C THR A 293 -5.65 -4.66 3.93
N LYS A 294 -6.16 -5.72 4.55
CA LYS A 294 -6.88 -5.63 5.84
C LYS A 294 -5.96 -5.12 6.96
N VAL A 295 -4.72 -5.61 7.03
CA VAL A 295 -3.72 -5.12 7.99
C VAL A 295 -3.43 -3.64 7.75
N PHE A 296 -3.18 -3.26 6.50
CA PHE A 296 -2.97 -1.86 6.11
C PHE A 296 -4.11 -0.97 6.58
N GLN A 297 -5.35 -1.33 6.28
CA GLN A 297 -6.52 -0.53 6.66
C GLN A 297 -6.59 -0.32 8.18
N ARG A 298 -6.26 -1.34 8.97
CA ARG A 298 -6.21 -1.24 10.45
C ARG A 298 -5.10 -0.30 10.93
N ILE A 299 -3.89 -0.41 10.38
CA ILE A 299 -2.75 0.44 10.75
C ILE A 299 -2.97 1.90 10.31
N TYR A 300 -3.55 2.09 9.12
CA TYR A 300 -3.72 3.39 8.50
C TYR A 300 -4.91 4.19 9.05
N ALA A 301 -5.99 3.51 9.45
CA ALA A 301 -7.21 4.13 10.00
C ALA A 301 -6.96 5.23 11.06
N PRO A 302 -6.13 5.03 12.11
CA PRO A 302 -5.89 6.07 13.10
C PRO A 302 -5.15 7.29 12.52
N VAL A 303 -4.20 7.09 11.60
CA VAL A 303 -3.48 8.19 10.94
C VAL A 303 -4.43 8.99 10.04
N ALA A 304 -5.28 8.30 9.29
CA ALA A 304 -6.30 8.93 8.47
C ALA A 304 -7.32 9.74 9.29
N ALA A 305 -7.73 9.22 10.46
CA ALA A 305 -8.62 9.93 11.36
C ALA A 305 -7.97 11.22 11.90
N GLN A 306 -6.72 11.15 12.34
CA GLN A 306 -5.98 12.33 12.84
C GLN A 306 -5.73 13.36 11.74
N LEU A 307 -5.41 12.93 10.51
CA LEU A 307 -5.28 13.82 9.36
C LEU A 307 -6.60 14.56 9.07
N ARG A 308 -7.73 13.85 9.11
CA ARG A 308 -9.05 14.45 8.89
C ARG A 308 -9.40 15.46 9.98
N GLU A 309 -9.17 15.12 11.25
CA GLU A 309 -9.38 16.02 12.40
C GLU A 309 -8.56 17.30 12.25
N LEU A 310 -7.27 17.17 11.93
CA LEU A 310 -6.37 18.32 11.77
C LEU A 310 -6.76 19.18 10.56
N GLN A 311 -7.23 18.57 9.46
CA GLN A 311 -7.77 19.30 8.31
C GLN A 311 -9.02 20.11 8.67
N ILE A 312 -9.95 19.53 9.46
CA ILE A 312 -11.14 20.23 9.95
C ILE A 312 -10.71 21.41 10.83
N GLU A 313 -9.81 21.20 11.78
CA GLU A 313 -9.29 22.26 12.65
C GLU A 313 -8.59 23.41 11.89
N LEU A 314 -7.87 23.10 10.81
CA LEU A 314 -7.22 24.11 9.96
C LEU A 314 -8.24 24.84 9.06
N SER A 315 -9.28 24.16 8.58
CA SER A 315 -10.34 24.76 7.76
C SER A 315 -11.29 25.67 8.55
N LEU A 316 -11.47 25.41 9.85
CA LEU A 316 -12.32 26.19 10.75
C LEU A 316 -11.64 27.46 11.27
N GLN A 317 -10.35 27.66 11.00
CA GLN A 317 -9.72 28.96 11.27
C GLN A 317 -10.30 29.97 10.28
N PRO A 318 -10.94 31.06 10.75
CA PRO A 318 -11.45 32.09 9.88
C PRO A 318 -10.28 32.57 9.03
N ALA A 319 -10.41 32.43 7.71
CA ALA A 319 -9.46 32.99 6.76
C ALA A 319 -9.48 34.51 7.01
N GLY A 320 -8.58 34.97 7.88
CA GLY A 320 -8.38 36.39 8.12
C GLY A 320 -8.25 37.06 6.76
N THR A 321 -8.99 38.15 6.60
CA THR A 321 -9.16 38.97 5.39
C THR A 321 -7.84 39.59 4.92
N THR A 322 -6.86 38.76 4.59
CA THR A 322 -5.65 39.14 3.89
C THR A 322 -5.72 38.53 2.50
N ALA A 323 -6.27 39.34 1.58
CA ALA A 323 -6.20 39.09 0.16
C ALA A 323 -4.72 39.01 -0.26
N GLY A 324 -4.27 37.86 -0.76
CA GLY A 324 -2.93 37.76 -1.34
C GLY A 324 -2.36 36.35 -1.37
N ALA A 325 -2.47 35.71 -2.54
CA ALA A 325 -1.63 34.59 -2.98
C ALA A 325 -1.66 33.31 -2.12
N GLY A 326 -2.82 32.65 -2.07
CA GLY A 326 -2.88 31.24 -1.71
C GLY A 326 -2.33 30.39 -2.86
N ALA A 327 -1.06 29.98 -2.77
CA ALA A 327 -0.58 28.80 -3.48
C ALA A 327 -1.34 27.61 -2.89
N GLY A 328 -2.40 27.18 -3.59
CA GLY A 328 -3.18 26.00 -3.23
C GLY A 328 -2.30 24.77 -3.32
N ALA A 329 -1.63 24.43 -2.22
CA ALA A 329 -1.29 23.06 -1.93
C ALA A 329 -2.63 22.35 -1.69
N SER A 330 -3.30 21.95 -2.76
CA SER A 330 -4.33 20.93 -2.67
C SER A 330 -3.60 19.69 -2.17
N SER A 331 -3.63 19.48 -0.85
CA SER A 331 -3.58 18.12 -0.36
C SER A 331 -4.80 17.47 -1.01
N ASN A 332 -4.58 16.80 -2.14
CA ASN A 332 -5.46 15.72 -2.57
C ASN A 332 -5.38 14.71 -1.42
N ALA A 333 -6.18 14.99 -0.39
CA ALA A 333 -6.42 14.14 0.74
C ALA A 333 -7.05 12.92 0.11
N PHE A 334 -6.16 11.96 -0.15
CA PHE A 334 -6.38 10.77 -0.91
C PHE A 334 -7.56 10.06 -0.26
N GLY A 335 -8.75 10.22 -0.85
CA GLY A 335 -10.01 9.68 -0.37
C GLY A 335 -9.99 8.17 -0.54
N ILE A 336 -9.32 7.47 0.37
CA ILE A 336 -9.28 6.00 0.45
C ILE A 336 -10.67 5.43 0.74
N TYR A 337 -11.62 6.27 1.18
CA TYR A 337 -13.02 5.92 1.31
C TYR A 337 -13.83 6.63 0.23
N GLY A 338 -14.02 5.94 -0.90
CA GLY A 338 -15.12 6.19 -1.83
C GLY A 338 -16.46 5.89 -1.17
N GLY A 339 -16.85 6.74 -0.21
CA GLY A 339 -18.20 6.83 0.33
C GLY A 339 -18.94 7.92 -0.43
N ARG A 340 -19.80 7.51 -1.35
CA ARG A 340 -20.72 8.36 -2.12
C ARG A 340 -21.32 9.48 -1.27
N SER A 341 -20.98 10.73 -1.57
CA SER A 341 -21.83 11.89 -1.26
C SER A 341 -21.67 12.90 -2.39
N MET A 342 -22.56 12.78 -3.38
CA MET A 342 -22.80 13.86 -4.35
C MET A 342 -23.40 15.03 -3.59
N VAL A 343 -22.60 16.06 -3.33
CA VAL A 343 -23.11 17.41 -3.22
C VAL A 343 -22.41 18.20 -4.31
N ASP A 344 -23.14 18.41 -5.41
CA ASP A 344 -22.79 19.34 -6.47
C ASP A 344 -22.65 20.74 -5.86
N THR A 345 -21.43 21.19 -5.61
CA THR A 345 -21.12 22.62 -5.54
C THR A 345 -20.61 23.05 -6.89
N SER A 346 -21.53 23.27 -7.82
CA SER A 346 -21.29 23.99 -9.06
C SER A 346 -21.03 25.46 -8.75
N SER A 347 -19.78 25.84 -8.44
CA SER A 347 -19.37 27.24 -8.50
C SER A 347 -19.09 27.60 -9.94
N SER A 348 -20.11 28.14 -10.61
CA SER A 348 -20.02 28.78 -11.91
C SER A 348 -19.02 29.94 -11.85
N SER A 349 -17.84 29.78 -12.43
CA SER A 349 -16.94 30.89 -12.73
C SER A 349 -17.52 31.69 -13.90
N GLY A 350 -18.37 32.66 -13.57
CA GLY A 350 -18.81 33.70 -14.50
C GLY A 350 -17.61 34.56 -14.89
N GLY A 351 -17.22 34.46 -16.16
CA GLY A 351 -16.32 35.42 -16.78
C GLY A 351 -17.05 36.74 -16.95
N SER A 352 -16.57 37.77 -16.26
CA SER A 352 -16.97 39.16 -16.51
C SER A 352 -15.71 39.95 -16.83
N GLY A 353 -15.54 40.24 -18.12
CA GLY A 353 -14.62 41.27 -18.58
C GLY A 353 -15.02 42.62 -17.99
N GLY A 354 -14.02 43.38 -17.58
CA GLY A 354 -14.18 44.69 -16.97
C GLY A 354 -12.89 45.48 -17.08
N SER A 355 -12.61 45.97 -18.29
CA SER A 355 -11.71 47.09 -18.51
C SER A 355 -12.28 48.33 -17.81
N GLY A 356 -11.50 49.01 -16.98
CA GLY A 356 -11.94 50.31 -16.47
C GLY A 356 -11.06 50.92 -15.39
N GLY A 357 -10.43 52.05 -15.72
CA GLY A 357 -10.38 53.17 -14.78
C GLY A 357 -9.06 53.37 -14.03
N SER A 358 -8.10 53.98 -14.71
CA SER A 358 -7.15 54.89 -14.06
C SER A 358 -7.93 56.06 -13.45
N GLY A 359 -8.07 56.08 -12.13
CA GLY A 359 -8.68 57.17 -11.38
C GLY A 359 -7.74 57.60 -10.26
N GLY A 360 -7.02 58.70 -10.47
CA GLY A 360 -6.28 59.36 -9.41
C GLY A 360 -7.22 59.90 -8.33
N SER A 361 -6.74 59.89 -7.09
CA SER A 361 -7.19 60.84 -6.08
C SER A 361 -6.08 61.04 -5.05
N GLY A 362 -5.46 62.22 -5.14
CA GLY A 362 -4.81 62.83 -3.99
C GLY A 362 -5.85 63.13 -2.93
N GLY A 363 -5.51 62.88 -1.67
CA GLY A 363 -6.45 63.04 -0.58
C GLY A 363 -5.76 62.98 0.78
N SER A 364 -5.29 64.15 1.21
CA SER A 364 -5.29 64.62 2.60
C SER A 364 -4.73 63.67 3.68
N SER A 365 -3.46 63.90 4.02
CA SER A 365 -2.84 63.46 5.26
C SER A 365 -3.55 64.13 6.45
N ARG A 366 -4.57 63.46 7.00
CA ARG A 366 -5.06 63.70 8.36
C ARG A 366 -4.37 62.68 9.26
N VAL A 367 -3.38 63.17 10.00
CA VAL A 367 -2.81 62.51 11.17
C VAL A 367 -3.91 62.44 12.23
N THR A 368 -4.74 61.39 12.17
CA THR A 368 -5.59 61.01 13.30
C THR A 368 -4.69 60.34 14.32
N GLU A 369 -4.71 60.86 15.55
CA GLU A 369 -4.02 60.31 16.72
C GLU A 369 -4.07 58.78 16.70
N ALA A 370 -2.89 58.18 16.71
CA ALA A 370 -2.72 56.76 16.90
C ALA A 370 -3.21 56.40 18.31
N GLU A 371 -4.49 56.09 18.41
CA GLU A 371 -5.08 55.45 19.57
C GLU A 371 -4.29 54.16 19.79
N VAL A 372 -3.45 54.18 20.84
CA VAL A 372 -2.54 53.10 21.22
C VAL A 372 -3.41 51.89 21.57
N GLN A 373 -3.65 51.04 20.57
CA GLN A 373 -4.33 49.76 20.75
C GLN A 373 -3.57 48.97 21.82
N PRO A 374 -4.27 48.42 22.83
CA PRO A 374 -3.61 47.76 23.95
C PRO A 374 -2.79 46.56 23.45
N PRO A 375 -1.63 46.27 24.06
CA PRO A 375 -0.71 45.18 23.67
C PRO A 375 -1.32 43.77 23.74
N SER A 376 -2.58 43.63 24.17
CA SER A 376 -3.30 42.36 24.26
C SER A 376 -3.65 41.74 22.90
N SER A 377 -3.77 42.53 21.83
CA SER A 377 -4.01 41.99 20.48
C SER A 377 -2.78 41.30 19.90
N MET A 378 -1.58 41.85 20.14
CA MET A 378 -0.32 41.27 19.68
C MET A 378 -0.02 39.93 20.36
N LEU A 379 -0.27 39.82 21.66
CA LEU A 379 -0.12 38.55 22.39
C LEU A 379 -1.07 37.46 21.87
N LYS A 380 -2.33 37.81 21.56
CA LYS A 380 -3.27 36.86 20.94
C LYS A 380 -2.76 36.36 19.59
N HIS A 381 -2.30 37.26 18.73
CA HIS A 381 -1.75 36.90 17.43
C HIS A 381 -0.50 36.01 17.53
N LEU A 382 0.39 36.26 18.50
CA LEU A 382 1.53 35.39 18.76
C LEU A 382 1.09 33.99 19.19
N THR A 383 0.14 33.88 20.13
CA THR A 383 -0.38 32.58 20.57
C THR A 383 -1.11 31.83 19.45
N GLU A 384 -1.82 32.53 18.57
CA GLU A 384 -2.48 31.95 17.39
C GLU A 384 -1.47 31.48 16.34
N SER A 385 -0.40 32.25 16.13
CA SER A 385 0.70 31.89 15.24
C SER A 385 1.45 30.65 15.75
N ASP A 386 1.75 30.58 17.04
CA ASP A 386 2.42 29.42 17.65
C ASP A 386 1.55 28.17 17.58
N ALA A 387 0.25 28.30 17.86
CA ALA A 387 -0.71 27.20 17.71
C ALA A 387 -0.80 26.72 16.26
N LYS A 388 -0.77 27.63 15.28
CA LYS A 388 -0.75 27.29 13.85
C LYS A 388 0.54 26.58 13.46
N ALA A 389 1.69 27.07 13.93
CA ALA A 389 2.99 26.42 13.70
C ALA A 389 3.01 24.99 14.27
N GLN A 390 2.48 24.79 15.47
CA GLN A 390 2.35 23.47 16.09
C GLN A 390 1.45 22.53 15.28
N LYS A 391 0.31 23.02 14.77
CA LYS A 391 -0.58 22.25 13.91
C LYS A 391 0.07 21.86 12.59
N LEU A 392 0.80 22.78 11.95
CA LEU A 392 1.56 22.50 10.72
C LEU A 392 2.68 21.48 10.96
N ALA A 393 3.39 21.58 12.09
CA ALA A 393 4.39 20.59 12.49
C ALA A 393 3.74 19.21 12.66
N ARG A 394 2.61 19.12 13.38
CA ARG A 394 1.86 17.87 13.54
C ARG A 394 1.36 17.31 12.20
N LEU A 395 0.87 18.16 11.30
CA LEU A 395 0.46 17.76 9.94
C LEU A 395 1.63 17.16 9.15
N SER A 396 2.81 17.79 9.21
CA SER A 396 3.99 17.29 8.51
C SER A 396 4.40 15.89 8.99
N VAL A 397 4.35 15.65 10.31
CA VAL A 397 4.62 14.33 10.90
C VAL A 397 3.58 13.30 10.45
N LEU A 398 2.30 13.66 10.43
CA LEU A 398 1.24 12.75 9.98
C LEU A 398 1.34 12.41 8.49
N LEU A 399 1.68 13.38 7.63
CA LEU A 399 1.92 13.14 6.21
C LEU A 399 3.14 12.24 5.98
N GLN A 400 4.17 12.38 6.82
CA GLN A 400 5.32 11.48 6.77
C GLN A 400 4.95 10.06 7.23
N LYS A 401 4.17 9.92 8.31
CA LYS A 401 3.62 8.62 8.75
C LYS A 401 2.77 7.98 7.64
N ASP A 402 1.90 8.74 6.99
CA ASP A 402 1.11 8.29 5.85
C ASP A 402 2.00 7.75 4.72
N ALA A 403 3.01 8.51 4.30
CA ALA A 403 3.96 8.09 3.26
C ALA A 403 4.72 6.80 3.63
N MET A 404 5.18 6.69 4.89
CA MET A 404 5.88 5.51 5.39
C MET A 404 4.99 4.27 5.40
N ILE A 405 3.74 4.39 5.88
CA ILE A 405 2.79 3.27 5.89
C ILE A 405 2.48 2.84 4.45
N LYS A 406 2.17 3.78 3.56
CA LYS A 406 1.91 3.49 2.14
C LYS A 406 3.09 2.82 1.44
N MET A 407 4.31 3.27 1.73
CA MET A 407 5.53 2.66 1.22
C MET A 407 5.70 1.23 1.74
N GLY A 408 5.59 1.01 3.06
CA GLY A 408 5.69 -0.34 3.64
C GLY A 408 4.68 -1.30 3.06
N VAL A 409 3.43 -0.86 2.91
CA VAL A 409 2.35 -1.66 2.33
C VAL A 409 2.58 -1.92 0.86
N GLY A 410 3.10 -0.94 0.12
CA GLY A 410 3.49 -1.15 -1.28
C GLY A 410 4.56 -2.21 -1.45
N GLN A 411 5.49 -2.32 -0.51
CA GLN A 411 6.52 -3.36 -0.52
C GLN A 411 5.94 -4.72 -0.13
N LEU A 412 5.05 -4.78 0.87
CA LEU A 412 4.33 -6.02 1.22
C LEU A 412 3.51 -6.53 0.03
N LEU A 413 2.76 -5.66 -0.63
CA LEU A 413 1.93 -6.01 -1.79
C LEU A 413 2.79 -6.38 -3.02
N GLY A 414 3.89 -5.67 -3.25
CA GLY A 414 4.85 -6.01 -4.30
C GLY A 414 5.58 -7.33 -4.05
N GLY A 415 5.83 -7.67 -2.77
CA GLY A 415 6.48 -8.92 -2.36
C GLY A 415 5.65 -10.18 -2.63
N VAL A 416 4.33 -10.05 -2.71
CA VAL A 416 3.40 -11.16 -3.08
C VAL A 416 3.46 -11.47 -4.59
N LEU A 417 3.96 -10.53 -5.41
CA LEU A 417 4.02 -10.66 -6.86
C LEU A 417 5.33 -11.30 -7.33
N GLU A 418 5.23 -12.02 -8.43
CA GLU A 418 6.39 -12.45 -9.20
C GLU A 418 6.94 -11.26 -10.00
N VAL A 419 8.25 -11.29 -10.29
CA VAL A 419 8.92 -10.30 -11.15
C VAL A 419 8.17 -10.02 -12.47
N PRO A 420 7.79 -11.03 -13.29
CA PRO A 420 7.04 -10.79 -14.53
C PRO A 420 5.64 -10.21 -14.29
N GLN A 421 4.98 -10.58 -13.19
CA GLN A 421 3.65 -10.05 -12.84
C GLN A 421 3.74 -8.57 -12.48
N LEU A 422 4.74 -8.16 -11.69
CA LEU A 422 4.98 -6.76 -11.37
C LEU A 422 5.38 -5.94 -12.61
N ALA A 423 6.29 -6.47 -13.43
CA ALA A 423 6.66 -5.83 -14.69
C ALA A 423 5.43 -5.62 -15.59
N ARG A 424 4.58 -6.65 -15.72
CA ARG A 424 3.33 -6.59 -16.50
C ARG A 424 2.36 -5.57 -15.90
N LEU A 425 2.21 -5.51 -14.58
CA LEU A 425 1.40 -4.49 -13.91
C LEU A 425 1.84 -3.07 -14.25
N MET A 426 3.15 -2.80 -14.16
CA MET A 426 3.71 -1.48 -14.47
C MET A 426 3.50 -1.08 -15.93
N VAL A 427 3.73 -2.01 -16.87
CA VAL A 427 3.52 -1.78 -18.31
C VAL A 427 2.05 -1.55 -18.64
N LEU A 428 1.14 -2.38 -18.12
CA LEU A 428 -0.29 -2.29 -18.41
C LEU A 428 -0.93 -1.02 -17.82
N LEU A 429 -0.56 -0.66 -16.60
CA LEU A 429 -1.03 0.59 -16.00
C LEU A 429 -0.45 1.80 -16.71
N ALA A 430 0.78 1.72 -17.21
CA ALA A 430 1.55 2.87 -17.73
C ALA A 430 1.58 4.07 -16.78
N TYR A 431 1.19 3.92 -15.51
CA TYR A 431 1.38 4.91 -14.45
C TYR A 431 2.12 4.21 -13.32
N PRO A 432 2.84 4.95 -12.47
CA PRO A 432 3.43 4.39 -11.28
C PRO A 432 2.35 3.71 -10.44
N VAL A 433 2.62 2.50 -9.97
CA VAL A 433 1.64 1.70 -9.25
C VAL A 433 1.32 2.39 -7.92
N ASN A 434 0.07 2.82 -7.77
CA ASN A 434 -0.45 3.19 -6.48
C ASN A 434 -0.87 1.91 -5.75
N TRP A 435 0.01 1.42 -4.90
CA TRP A 435 -0.18 0.16 -4.19
C TRP A 435 -1.44 0.13 -3.32
N THR A 436 -1.85 1.26 -2.76
CA THR A 436 -3.11 1.35 -2.02
C THR A 436 -4.30 1.10 -2.93
N THR A 437 -4.35 1.77 -4.08
CA THR A 437 -5.41 1.57 -5.08
C THR A 437 -5.42 0.12 -5.59
N TYR A 438 -4.24 -0.45 -5.86
CA TYR A 438 -4.07 -1.84 -6.25
C TYR A 438 -4.69 -2.82 -5.23
N GLY A 439 -4.29 -2.74 -3.95
CA GLY A 439 -4.79 -3.65 -2.91
C GLY A 439 -6.30 -3.53 -2.65
N LEU A 440 -6.82 -2.29 -2.69
CA LEU A 440 -8.26 -2.04 -2.55
C LEU A 440 -9.05 -2.61 -3.73
N THR A 441 -8.54 -2.47 -4.95
CA THR A 441 -9.20 -2.99 -6.16
C THR A 441 -9.27 -4.52 -6.11
N ILE A 442 -8.19 -5.20 -5.71
CA ILE A 442 -8.19 -6.66 -5.53
C ILE A 442 -9.18 -7.08 -4.44
N SER A 443 -9.21 -6.35 -3.31
CA SER A 443 -10.14 -6.65 -2.23
C SER A 443 -11.60 -6.55 -2.67
N GLU A 444 -11.93 -5.55 -3.49
CA GLU A 444 -13.27 -5.37 -4.05
C GLU A 444 -13.60 -6.46 -5.09
N MET A 445 -12.67 -6.80 -5.99
CA MET A 445 -12.83 -7.90 -6.95
C MET A 445 -13.05 -9.25 -6.22
N HIS A 446 -12.26 -9.54 -5.18
CA HIS A 446 -12.40 -10.76 -4.39
C HIS A 446 -13.76 -10.82 -3.67
N LYS A 447 -14.21 -9.69 -3.11
CA LYS A 447 -15.53 -9.58 -2.50
C LYS A 447 -16.66 -9.84 -3.52
N GLN A 448 -16.54 -9.31 -4.73
CA GLN A 448 -17.51 -9.55 -5.81
C GLN A 448 -17.54 -11.04 -6.21
N GLN A 449 -16.38 -11.68 -6.35
CA GLN A 449 -16.29 -13.12 -6.64
C GLN A 449 -16.95 -13.98 -5.54
N MET A 450 -16.75 -13.63 -4.26
CA MET A 450 -17.39 -14.34 -3.15
C MET A 450 -18.92 -14.18 -3.15
N LEU A 451 -19.43 -12.98 -3.48
CA LEU A 451 -20.87 -12.73 -3.59
C LEU A 451 -21.52 -13.52 -4.74
N GLU A 452 -20.80 -13.72 -5.84
CA GLU A 452 -21.28 -14.53 -6.97
C GLU A 452 -21.36 -16.03 -6.61
N LEU A 453 -20.42 -16.55 -5.81
CA LEU A 453 -20.42 -17.93 -5.34
C LEU A 453 -21.53 -18.24 -4.32
N ASP A 454 -21.93 -17.27 -3.50
CA ASP A 454 -23.01 -17.43 -2.51
C ASP A 454 -24.42 -17.45 -3.13
N HIS A 455 -24.58 -16.81 -4.31
CA HIS A 455 -25.88 -16.67 -4.98
C HIS A 455 -26.57 -18.02 -5.33
N PRO A 456 -25.89 -19.03 -5.94
CA PRO A 456 -26.52 -20.32 -6.23
C PRO A 456 -26.86 -21.13 -4.98
N GLN A 457 -26.12 -20.98 -3.88
CA GLN A 457 -26.36 -21.74 -2.65
C GLN A 457 -27.63 -21.25 -1.93
N GLN A 458 -27.88 -19.93 -1.94
CA GLN A 458 -29.13 -19.38 -1.41
C GLN A 458 -30.35 -19.76 -2.25
N GLN A 459 -30.24 -19.79 -3.58
CA GLN A 459 -31.37 -20.22 -4.43
C GLN A 459 -31.77 -21.69 -4.18
N GLN A 460 -30.80 -22.59 -3.96
CA GLN A 460 -31.12 -23.99 -3.62
C GLN A 460 -31.76 -24.13 -2.22
N GLN A 461 -31.29 -23.38 -1.22
CA GLN A 461 -31.92 -23.41 0.11
C GLN A 461 -33.34 -22.82 0.11
N HIS A 462 -33.57 -21.75 -0.67
CA HIS A 462 -34.92 -21.20 -0.82
C HIS A 462 -35.84 -22.14 -1.60
N GLY A 463 -35.37 -22.79 -2.67
CA GLY A 463 -36.15 -23.80 -3.41
C GLY A 463 -36.64 -24.95 -2.52
N LEU A 464 -35.80 -25.46 -1.62
CA LEU A 464 -36.19 -26.51 -0.67
C LEU A 464 -37.13 -26.04 0.43
N ARG A 465 -37.11 -24.75 0.80
CA ARG A 465 -38.10 -24.17 1.74
C ARG A 465 -39.47 -23.95 1.10
N TYR A 466 -39.55 -23.70 -0.20
CA TYR A 466 -40.84 -23.55 -0.89
C TYR A 466 -41.57 -24.88 -1.10
N VAL A 467 -40.85 -25.99 -1.32
CA VAL A 467 -41.48 -27.32 -1.48
C VAL A 467 -42.08 -27.85 -0.16
N LYS A 468 -41.59 -27.41 1.01
CA LYS A 468 -42.08 -27.88 2.32
C LYS A 468 -43.26 -27.06 2.89
N ARG A 469 -43.75 -26.04 2.18
CA ARG A 469 -44.86 -25.18 2.65
C ARG A 469 -46.22 -25.40 1.98
N HIS A 470 -46.34 -26.38 1.09
CA HIS A 470 -47.64 -26.86 0.59
C HIS A 470 -48.12 -28.12 1.31
N GLN A 471 -48.11 -28.11 2.65
CA GLN A 471 -49.16 -28.80 3.40
C GLN A 471 -50.16 -27.75 3.87
N PRO A 472 -51.46 -27.86 3.53
CA PRO A 472 -52.49 -26.97 4.02
C PRO A 472 -52.68 -27.19 5.53
N THR A 473 -51.93 -26.45 6.35
CA THR A 473 -52.29 -26.27 7.75
C THR A 473 -53.58 -25.48 7.81
N VAL A 474 -54.67 -26.16 8.16
CA VAL A 474 -55.98 -25.59 8.50
C VAL A 474 -55.79 -24.70 9.72
N PHE A 475 -55.47 -23.42 9.51
CA PHE A 475 -55.39 -22.44 10.59
C PHE A 475 -56.79 -22.01 11.01
N SER A 476 -57.18 -22.40 12.24
CA SER A 476 -58.40 -21.93 12.87
C SER A 476 -58.39 -20.39 13.03
N LYS A 477 -59.50 -19.75 12.66
CA LYS A 477 -59.71 -18.30 12.49
C LYS A 477 -59.56 -17.40 13.75
N LYS A 478 -58.98 -17.87 14.87
CA LYS A 478 -59.08 -17.16 16.16
C LYS A 478 -57.87 -16.30 16.60
N ARG A 479 -56.78 -16.19 15.84
CA ARG A 479 -55.57 -15.46 16.31
C ARG A 479 -55.11 -14.24 15.49
N VAL A 480 -55.87 -13.80 14.49
CA VAL A 480 -55.46 -12.67 13.61
C VAL A 480 -55.81 -11.29 14.19
N SER A 481 -56.60 -11.18 15.27
CA SER A 481 -57.00 -9.86 15.80
C SER A 481 -56.01 -9.19 16.75
N LEU A 482 -54.97 -9.89 17.24
CA LEU A 482 -54.08 -9.34 18.29
C LEU A 482 -52.79 -8.70 17.75
N VAL A 483 -52.36 -9.03 16.52
CA VAL A 483 -51.06 -8.54 16.00
C VAL A 483 -51.18 -7.18 15.30
N ARG A 484 -52.38 -6.78 14.85
CA ARG A 484 -52.58 -5.51 14.14
C ARG A 484 -52.57 -4.26 15.02
N LYS A 485 -52.65 -4.38 16.35
CA LYS A 485 -52.65 -3.23 17.27
C LYS A 485 -51.26 -2.79 17.77
N LYS A 486 -50.19 -3.51 17.43
CA LYS A 486 -48.82 -3.18 17.91
C LYS A 486 -47.93 -2.44 16.89
N LEU A 487 -48.43 -2.13 15.69
CA LEU A 487 -47.64 -1.49 14.63
C LEU A 487 -47.93 0.01 14.42
N GLU A 488 -48.84 0.62 15.19
CA GLU A 488 -49.18 2.06 15.05
C GLU A 488 -48.42 2.98 16.04
N VAL A 489 -47.45 2.49 16.82
CA VAL A 489 -46.84 3.29 17.92
C VAL A 489 -45.38 3.72 17.66
N CYS A 490 -44.75 3.39 16.53
CA CYS A 490 -43.31 3.69 16.33
C CYS A 490 -42.98 4.67 15.19
N ASN A 491 -43.87 5.60 14.84
CA ASN A 491 -43.57 6.58 13.78
C ASN A 491 -43.77 8.04 14.21
N ILE A 492 -43.18 8.43 15.33
CA ILE A 492 -42.90 9.84 15.66
C ILE A 492 -41.58 9.88 16.44
N SER A 493 -40.47 10.20 15.77
CA SER A 493 -39.30 10.93 16.27
C SER A 493 -38.23 10.95 15.19
N GLU A 494 -38.05 12.09 14.53
CA GLU A 494 -36.75 12.77 14.33
C GLU A 494 -36.99 14.08 13.58
N LEU A 495 -36.80 15.16 14.34
CA LEU A 495 -36.72 16.57 13.95
C LEU A 495 -35.32 17.02 14.34
#